data_AF-A0A6M2DV56-F1
#
_entry.id   AF-A0A6M2DV56-F1
#
_cell.length_a   1.000
_cell.length_b   1.000
_cell.length_c   1.000
_cell.angle_alpha   90.00
_cell.angle_beta   90.00
_cell.angle_gamma   90.00
#
_symmetry.space_group_name_H-M   'P 1'
#
loop_
_entity.id
_entity.type
_entity.pdbx_description
1 polymer ?
#
loop_
_entity_poly.entity_id
_entity_poly.type
_entity_poly.pdbx_seq_one_letter_code
_entity_poly.pdbx_strand_id
1 'polypeptide(L)' 'MPSIWKFIKENRFLIIMIPTIVGVHFGWVMIQNNELFVDKSEKKDLPIVIGAKNLAKYVENKFSTSKDND' A
#
# COMPACT_ATOMS: atom_id res chain seq x y z
N MET A 1 31.94 8.21 10.91
CA MET A 1 30.62 7.57 10.74
C MET A 1 29.58 8.39 11.48
N PRO A 2 28.45 8.77 10.87
CA PRO A 2 27.38 9.42 11.61
C PRO A 2 26.92 8.50 12.75
N SER A 3 26.70 9.06 13.95
CA SER A 3 26.22 8.26 15.08
C SER A 3 24.80 7.80 14.81
N ILE A 4 24.44 6.58 15.26
CA ILE A 4 23.09 6.03 15.13
C ILE A 4 22.02 7.00 15.70
N TRP A 5 22.39 7.75 16.74
CA TRP A 5 21.58 8.78 17.36
C TRP A 5 21.25 9.94 16.44
N LYS A 6 22.21 10.38 15.61
CA LYS A 6 22.00 11.42 14.61
C LYS A 6 21.02 10.94 13.53
N PHE A 7 21.18 9.69 13.07
CA PHE A 7 20.27 9.06 12.12
C PHE A 7 18.83 8.95 12.65
N ILE A 8 18.64 8.48 13.89
CA ILE A 8 17.31 8.37 14.50
C ILE A 8 16.66 9.75 14.67
N LYS A 9 17.44 10.77 15.05
CA LYS A 9 16.91 12.13 15.23
C LYS A 9 16.46 12.75 13.91
N GLU A 10 17.24 12.56 12.85
CA GLU A 10 16.95 13.08 11.51
C GLU A 10 15.81 12.32 10.82
N ASN A 11 15.66 11.02 11.10
CA ASN A 11 14.68 10.15 10.46
C ASN A 11 13.52 9.75 11.39
N ARG A 12 13.28 10.51 12.47
CA ARG A 12 12.24 10.23 13.49
C ARG A 12 10.87 9.98 12.86
N PHE A 13 10.48 10.82 11.90
CA PHE A 13 9.20 10.70 11.22
C PHE A 13 9.10 9.37 10.48
N LEU A 14 10.14 8.94 9.75
CA LEU A 14 10.13 7.66 9.05
C LEU A 14 10.04 6.48 10.01
N ILE A 15 10.76 6.54 11.13
CA ILE A 15 10.75 5.50 12.16
C ILE A 15 9.35 5.33 12.77
N ILE A 16 8.55 6.41 12.86
CA ILE A 16 7.17 6.36 13.37
C ILE A 16 6.18 6.01 12.26
N MET A 17 6.36 6.59 11.06
CA MET A 17 5.45 6.45 9.94
C MET A 17 5.41 5.02 9.40
N ILE A 18 6.56 4.36 9.28
CA ILE A 18 6.63 3.00 8.73
C ILE A 18 5.80 2.02 9.58
N PRO A 19 6.01 1.89 10.91
CA PRO A 19 5.15 1.06 11.76
C PRO A 19 3.68 1.48 11.75
N THR A 20 3.39 2.78 11.67
CA THR A 20 2.01 3.28 11.65
C THR A 20 1.28 2.83 10.39
N ILE A 21 1.91 2.99 9.23
CA ILE A 21 1.36 2.53 7.95
C ILE A 21 1.16 1.01 8.02
N VAL A 22 2.15 0.25 8.47
CA VAL A 22 2.03 -1.20 8.63
C VAL A 22 0.85 -1.56 9.54
N GLY A 23 0.70 -0.90 10.68
CA GLY A 23 -0.41 -1.12 11.62
C GLY A 23 -1.78 -0.90 10.98
N VAL A 24 -1.94 0.16 10.19
CA VAL A 24 -3.20 0.43 9.45
C VAL A 24 -3.51 -0.69 8.45
N HIS A 25 -2.50 -1.22 7.76
CA HIS A 25 -2.70 -2.35 6.82
C HIS A 25 -3.12 -3.62 7.55
N PHE A 26 -2.46 -3.93 8.67
CA PHE A 26 -2.82 -5.08 9.50
C PHE A 26 -4.24 -4.95 10.06
N GLY A 27 -4.61 -3.77 10.56
CA GLY A 27 -5.96 -3.49 11.03
C GLY A 27 -7.01 -3.69 9.95
N TRP A 28 -6.75 -3.22 8.72
CA TRP A 28 -7.66 -3.45 7.58
C TRP A 28 -7.84 -4.94 7.28
N VAL A 29 -6.75 -5.70 7.20
CA VAL A 29 -6.79 -7.16 6.95
C VAL A 29 -7.55 -7.89 8.06
N MET A 30 -7.39 -7.47 9.31
CA MET A 30 -8.09 -8.06 10.45
C MET A 30 -9.60 -7.86 10.34
N ILE A 31 -10.05 -6.66 9.97
CA ILE A 31 -11.48 -6.36 9.77
C ILE A 31 -12.04 -7.16 8.59
N GLN A 32 -11.32 -7.18 7.46
CA GLN A 32 -11.74 -7.92 6.25
C GLN A 32 -11.76 -9.45 6.45
N ASN A 33 -10.98 -9.98 7.40
CA ASN A 33 -10.99 -11.41 7.72
C ASN A 33 -12.05 -11.81 8.73
N ASN A 34 -12.75 -10.85 9.32
CA ASN A 34 -13.81 -11.14 10.27
C ASN A 34 -15.17 -11.19 9.56
N GLU A 35 -15.75 -12.39 9.53
CA GLU A 35 -17.05 -12.68 8.89
C GLU A 35 -18.23 -11.96 9.56
N LEU A 36 -18.04 -11.45 10.79
CA LEU A 36 -19.04 -10.59 11.45
C LEU A 36 -19.13 -9.19 10.83
N PHE A 37 -18.06 -8.73 10.16
CA PHE A 37 -17.98 -7.39 9.60
C PHE A 37 -18.00 -7.37 8.07
N VAL A 38 -17.51 -8.43 7.41
CA VAL A 38 -17.49 -8.53 5.94
C VAL A 38 -17.77 -9.98 5.52
N ASP A 39 -18.77 -10.18 4.67
CA ASP A 39 -19.04 -11.48 4.08
C ASP A 39 -17.86 -11.94 3.20
N LYS A 40 -17.59 -13.25 3.15
CA LYS A 40 -16.50 -13.84 2.37
C LYS A 40 -16.52 -13.41 0.89
N SER A 41 -17.71 -13.18 0.32
CA SER A 41 -17.89 -12.74 -1.06
C SER A 41 -17.59 -11.26 -1.30
N GLU A 42 -17.57 -10.45 -0.24
CA GLU A 42 -17.37 -8.99 -0.32
C GLU A 42 -16.00 -8.53 0.16
N LYS A 43 -15.12 -9.48 0.53
CA LYS A 43 -13.76 -9.19 0.99
C LYS A 43 -13.02 -8.34 -0.05
N LYS A 44 -12.54 -7.19 0.39
CA LYS A 44 -11.72 -6.29 -0.43
C LYS A 44 -10.24 -6.45 -0.08
N ASP A 45 -9.43 -6.55 -1.13
CA ASP A 45 -7.97 -6.45 -1.03
C ASP A 45 -7.56 -5.13 -0.34
N LEU A 46 -6.34 -5.09 0.17
CA LEU A 46 -5.76 -3.87 0.74
C LEU A 46 -5.90 -2.70 -0.26
N PRO A 47 -6.32 -1.50 0.20
CA PRO A 47 -6.48 -0.33 -0.68
C PRO A 47 -5.23 -0.01 -1.48
N ILE A 48 -4.03 -0.21 -0.90
CA ILE A 48 -2.76 -0.04 -1.61
C ILE A 48 -2.56 -1.06 -2.72
N VAL A 49 -2.99 -2.31 -2.52
CA VAL A 49 -2.93 -3.35 -3.57
C VAL A 49 -3.90 -3.04 -4.70
N ILE A 50 -5.11 -2.56 -4.38
CA ILE A 50 -6.09 -2.12 -5.37
C ILE A 50 -5.56 -0.91 -6.15
N GLY A 51 -4.99 0.07 -5.45
CA GLY A 51 -4.35 1.24 -6.07
C GLY A 51 -3.20 0.85 -6.99
N ALA A 52 -2.31 -0.04 -6.55
CA ALA A 52 -1.22 -0.55 -7.38
C ALA A 52 -1.71 -1.30 -8.62
N LYS A 53 -2.74 -2.16 -8.48
CA LYS A 53 -3.38 -2.85 -9.61
C LYS A 53 -3.97 -1.86 -10.62
N ASN A 54 -4.64 -0.81 -10.13
CA ASN A 54 -5.23 0.22 -10.99
C ASN A 54 -4.17 1.07 -11.70
N LEU A 55 -3.09 1.42 -10.99
CA LEU A 55 -1.95 2.13 -11.58
C LEU A 55 -1.23 1.29 -12.62
N ALA A 56 -0.98 0.01 -12.34
CA ALA A 56 -0.39 -0.92 -13.29
C ALA A 56 -1.23 -1.03 -14.56
N LYS A 57 -2.57 -1.20 -14.44
CA LYS A 57 -3.49 -1.21 -15.58
C LYS A 57 -3.49 0.10 -16.36
N TYR A 58 -3.44 1.24 -15.67
CA TYR A 58 -3.38 2.54 -16.32
C TYR A 58 -2.10 2.72 -17.14
N VAL A 59 -0.97 2.31 -16.57
CA VAL A 59 0.33 2.33 -17.27
C VAL A 59 0.30 1.39 -18.47
N GLU A 60 -0.14 0.15 -18.28
CA GLU A 60 -0.24 -0.86 -19.33
C GLU A 60 -1.11 -0.38 -20.51
N ASN A 61 -2.32 0.13 -20.25
CA ASN A 61 -3.21 0.65 -21.28
C ASN A 61 -2.58 1.82 -22.05
N LYS A 62 -1.89 2.74 -21.36
CA LYS A 62 -1.23 3.88 -21.99
C LYS A 62 -0.10 3.44 -22.91
N PHE A 63 0.69 2.43 -22.50
CA PHE A 63 1.74 1.86 -23.34
C PHE A 63 1.19 1.08 -24.53
N SER A 64 0.12 0.30 -24.34
CA SER A 64 -0.54 -0.46 -25.42
C SER A 64 -1.17 0.48 -26.46
N THR A 65 -1.83 1.56 -26.06
CA THR A 65 -2.36 2.57 -26.99
C THR A 65 -1.24 3.31 -27.74
N SER A 66 -0.10 3.59 -27.10
CA SER A 66 1.03 4.25 -27.78
C SER A 66 1.70 3.36 -28.83
N LYS A 67 1.64 2.02 -28.67
CA LYS A 67 2.24 1.05 -29.60
C LYS A 67 1.37 0.80 -30.85
N ASP A 68 0.09 1.11 -30.78
CA ASP A 68 -0.87 0.93 -31.88
C ASP A 68 -0.95 2.15 -32.83
N ASN A 69 -0.34 3.28 -32.45
CA ASN A 69 -0.33 4.53 -33.23
C ASN A 69 1.01 4.80 -33.98
N ASP A 70 1.93 3.82 -34.00
CA ASP A 70 3.19 3.80 -34.77
C ASP A 70 3.13 2.67 -35.81
#